data_AF-A0A1G7S1I1-F1
#
_entry.id   AF-A0A1G7S1I1-F1
#
_cell.length_a   1.000
_cell.length_b   1.000
_cell.length_c   1.000
_cell.angle_alpha   90.00
_cell.angle_beta   90.00
_cell.angle_gamma   90.00
#
_symmetry.space_group_name_H-M   'P 1'
#
loop_
_entity.id
_entity.type
_entity.pdbx_description
1 polymer ?
#
loop_
_entity_poly.entity_id
_entity_poly.type
_entity_poly.pdbx_seq_one_letter_code
_entity_poly.pdbx_strand_id
1 'polypeptide(L)'
;MNDQQIVKYKTVLEYLVVINEQSYSGIGREFNITPQQFSDWIKKRRPIPEERLKALANYFKVQETVLVDGERFVKQLTPFAKTELHMLLLDQKVARLKAEGAEDKDIISYQEKKRQLQREQSNQIRLGRVAAVLEQGDERVGAIFDVILDKLNAGQLDELSNKLQEGKE
;
A
#
# COMPACT_ATOMS: atom_id res chain seq x y z
N MET A 1 0.67 9.21 22.74
CA MET A 1 -0.56 9.70 22.10
C MET A 1 -0.15 10.73 21.08
N ASN A 2 -0.43 10.51 19.80
CA ASN A 2 -0.64 11.63 18.90
C ASN A 2 -1.75 11.22 17.94
N ASP A 3 -2.86 11.93 18.10
CA ASP A 3 -4.10 11.66 17.41
C ASP A 3 -3.91 11.73 15.90
N GLN A 4 -4.73 10.89 15.27
CA GLN A 4 -4.99 10.76 13.87
C GLN A 4 -5.36 12.12 13.24
N GLN A 5 -4.37 12.95 12.91
CA GLN A 5 -4.49 13.73 11.69
C GLN A 5 -4.29 12.74 10.55
N ILE A 6 -5.40 12.19 10.05
CA ILE A 6 -5.41 11.52 8.75
C ILE A 6 -5.13 12.62 7.72
N VAL A 7 -3.86 12.99 7.56
CA VAL A 7 -3.40 13.77 6.43
C VAL A 7 -3.76 12.91 5.22
N LYS A 8 -4.80 13.32 4.51
CA LYS A 8 -5.30 12.60 3.34
C LYS A 8 -4.36 12.92 2.17
N TYR A 9 -3.28 12.16 2.08
CA TYR A 9 -2.35 12.23 0.97
C TYR A 9 -3.09 11.87 -0.33
N LYS A 10 -2.90 12.69 -1.36
CA LYS A 10 -3.58 12.49 -2.65
C LYS A 10 -2.77 11.62 -3.60
N THR A 11 -1.45 11.63 -3.46
CA THR A 11 -0.53 10.94 -4.38
C THR A 11 0.53 10.11 -3.67
N VAL A 12 1.06 9.12 -4.38
CA VAL A 12 2.16 8.28 -3.91
C VAL A 12 3.38 9.12 -3.52
N LEU A 13 3.72 10.11 -4.35
CA LEU A 13 4.90 10.95 -4.15
C LEU A 13 4.75 11.86 -2.91
N GLU A 14 3.57 12.44 -2.71
CA GLU A 14 3.27 13.23 -1.50
C GLU A 14 3.38 12.39 -0.22
N TYR A 15 2.88 11.15 -0.26
CA TYR A 15 3.01 10.23 0.88
C TYR A 15 4.47 9.85 1.16
N LEU A 16 5.26 9.60 0.11
CA LEU A 16 6.69 9.31 0.21
C LEU A 16 7.49 10.45 0.84
N VAL A 17 7.15 11.70 0.53
CA VAL A 17 7.80 12.86 1.16
C VAL A 17 7.58 12.82 2.67
N VAL A 18 6.32 12.67 3.08
CA VAL A 18 5.96 12.78 4.50
C VAL A 18 6.50 11.62 5.33
N ILE A 19 6.42 10.39 4.83
CA ILE A 19 6.92 9.22 5.56
C ILE A 19 8.45 9.19 5.68
N ASN A 20 9.17 9.87 4.78
CA ASN A 20 10.62 10.03 4.86
C ASN A 20 11.03 11.33 5.57
N GLU A 21 10.08 12.03 6.19
CA GLU A 21 10.27 13.32 6.89
C GLU A 21 11.00 14.37 6.02
N GLN A 22 10.78 14.30 4.70
CA GLN A 22 11.36 15.22 3.75
C GLN A 22 10.47 16.45 3.56
N SER A 23 11.05 17.50 3.00
CA SER A 23 10.34 18.69 2.56
C SER A 23 10.45 18.86 1.05
N TYR A 24 9.48 19.53 0.42
CA TYR A 24 9.56 19.83 -1.02
C TYR A 24 10.77 20.70 -1.38
N SER A 25 11.22 21.55 -0.45
CA SER A 25 12.46 22.31 -0.60
C SER A 25 13.71 21.45 -0.51
N GLY A 26 13.74 20.47 0.42
CA GLY A 26 14.82 19.48 0.51
C GLY A 26 14.95 18.66 -0.77
N ILE A 27 13.82 18.13 -1.26
CA ILE A 27 13.77 17.40 -2.53
C ILE A 27 14.18 18.31 -3.69
N GLY A 28 13.67 19.55 -3.76
CA GLY A 28 14.06 20.51 -4.79
C GLY A 28 15.58 20.68 -4.89
N ARG A 29 16.25 20.83 -3.74
CA ARG A 29 17.71 20.94 -3.67
C ARG A 29 18.41 19.66 -4.14
N GLU A 30 17.98 18.50 -3.66
CA GLU A 30 18.56 17.19 -4.00
C GLU A 30 18.51 16.93 -5.51
N PHE A 31 17.40 17.26 -6.15
CA PHE A 31 17.18 16.99 -7.57
C PHE A 31 17.53 18.16 -8.48
N ASN A 32 18.05 19.28 -7.96
CA ASN A 32 18.27 20.50 -8.73
C ASN A 32 17.00 20.90 -9.53
N ILE A 33 15.87 20.96 -8.83
CA ILE A 33 14.57 21.42 -9.34
C ILE A 33 13.97 22.43 -8.35
N THR A 34 13.04 23.24 -8.80
CA THR A 34 12.32 24.13 -7.89
C THR A 34 11.25 23.34 -7.09
N PRO A 35 10.94 23.74 -5.84
CA PRO A 35 9.83 23.15 -5.09
C PRO A 35 8.50 23.24 -5.84
N GLN A 36 8.34 24.26 -6.69
CA GLN A 36 7.18 24.44 -7.55
C GLN A 36 7.07 23.34 -8.62
N GLN A 37 8.17 22.99 -9.29
CA GLN A 37 8.19 21.89 -10.26
C GLN A 37 7.79 20.56 -9.60
N PHE A 38 8.32 20.28 -8.40
CA PHE A 38 7.93 19.10 -7.65
C PHE A 38 6.44 19.12 -7.24
N SER A 39 5.94 20.28 -6.80
CA SER A 39 4.51 20.47 -6.49
C SER A 39 3.62 20.26 -7.71
N ASP A 40 4.06 20.68 -8.90
CA ASP A 40 3.30 20.49 -10.15
C ASP A 40 3.19 19.01 -10.53
N TRP A 41 4.20 18.18 -10.24
CA TRP A 41 4.12 16.73 -10.40
C TRP A 41 3.11 16.10 -9.44
N ILE A 42 3.16 16.47 -8.14
CA ILE A 42 2.18 16.01 -7.13
C ILE A 42 0.75 16.40 -7.52
N LYS A 43 0.57 17.61 -8.07
CA LYS A 43 -0.73 18.10 -8.55
C LYS A 43 -1.13 17.55 -9.91
N LYS A 44 -0.34 16.62 -10.49
CA LYS A 44 -0.53 16.05 -11.83
C LYS A 44 -0.69 17.09 -12.94
N ARG A 45 -0.09 18.27 -12.79
CA ARG A 45 -0.13 19.34 -13.81
C ARG A 45 0.83 19.07 -14.96
N ARG A 46 1.87 18.26 -14.71
CA ARG A 46 2.90 17.88 -15.68
C ARG A 46 3.35 16.44 -15.42
N PRO A 47 3.70 15.68 -16.47
CA PRO A 47 4.35 14.38 -16.29
C PRO A 47 5.77 14.56 -15.73
N ILE A 48 6.27 13.52 -15.08
CA ILE A 48 7.65 13.46 -14.58
C ILE A 48 8.58 13.08 -15.74
N PRO A 49 9.62 13.87 -16.06
CA PRO A 49 10.62 13.49 -17.05
C PRO A 49 11.35 12.20 -16.63
N GLU A 50 11.68 11.34 -17.58
CA GLU A 50 12.27 10.01 -17.34
C GLU A 50 13.52 10.04 -16.45
N GLU A 51 14.48 10.93 -16.75
CA GLU A 51 15.68 11.11 -15.93
C GLU A 51 15.36 11.47 -14.47
N ARG A 52 14.30 12.26 -14.26
CA ARG A 52 13.85 12.65 -12.92
C ARG A 52 13.09 11.53 -12.24
N LEU A 53 12.29 10.78 -12.99
CA LEU A 53 11.57 9.61 -12.49
C LEU A 53 12.56 8.56 -11.96
N LYS A 54 13.59 8.24 -12.74
CA LYS A 54 14.65 7.31 -12.35
C LYS A 54 15.39 7.79 -11.11
N ALA A 55 15.74 9.07 -11.06
CA ALA A 55 16.38 9.65 -9.89
C ALA A 55 15.48 9.58 -8.64
N LEU A 56 14.20 9.92 -8.76
CA LEU A 56 13.23 9.84 -7.66
C LEU A 56 13.02 8.40 -7.17
N ALA A 57 12.89 7.46 -8.11
CA ALA A 57 12.78 6.04 -7.82
C ALA A 57 13.98 5.53 -7.02
N ASN A 58 15.20 5.91 -7.42
CA ASN A 58 16.42 5.57 -6.70
C ASN A 58 16.48 6.21 -5.31
N TYR A 59 16.14 7.48 -5.19
CA TYR A 59 16.16 8.21 -3.92
C TYR A 59 15.19 7.60 -2.89
N PHE A 60 13.96 7.31 -3.30
CA PHE A 60 12.97 6.64 -2.45
C PHE A 60 13.13 5.12 -2.41
N LYS A 61 14.12 4.57 -3.14
CA LYS A 61 14.39 3.13 -3.26
C LYS A 61 13.15 2.32 -3.65
N VAL A 62 12.35 2.85 -4.56
CA VAL A 62 11.14 2.21 -5.11
C VAL A 62 11.27 2.03 -6.62
N GLN A 63 10.46 1.16 -7.23
CA GLN A 63 10.42 1.06 -8.69
C GLN A 63 9.69 2.26 -9.30
N GLU A 64 10.09 2.68 -10.50
CA GLU A 64 9.46 3.79 -11.23
C GLU A 64 7.96 3.59 -11.43
N THR A 65 7.55 2.33 -11.69
CA THR A 65 6.17 1.91 -11.86
C THR A 65 5.30 2.13 -10.61
N VAL A 66 5.90 2.26 -9.43
CA VAL A 66 5.17 2.60 -8.20
C VAL A 66 4.82 4.09 -8.18
N LEU A 67 5.67 4.95 -8.76
CA LEU A 67 5.53 6.40 -8.70
C LEU A 67 4.55 6.96 -9.72
N VAL A 68 4.54 6.41 -10.94
CA VAL A 68 3.79 6.99 -12.07
C VAL A 68 2.90 6.00 -12.81
N ASP A 69 1.91 6.52 -13.53
CA ASP A 69 1.08 5.79 -14.50
C ASP A 69 1.75 5.71 -15.89
N GLY A 70 1.04 5.12 -16.86
CA GLY A 70 1.55 4.93 -18.23
C GLY A 70 1.88 6.23 -18.98
N GLU A 71 1.34 7.36 -18.53
CA GLU A 71 1.60 8.69 -19.10
C GLU A 71 2.66 9.48 -18.30
N ARG A 72 3.32 8.83 -17.33
CA ARG A 72 4.30 9.42 -16.40
C ARG A 72 3.73 10.48 -15.46
N PHE A 73 2.42 10.50 -15.22
CA PHE A 73 1.85 11.30 -14.13
C PHE A 73 1.94 10.54 -12.81
N VAL A 74 2.13 11.26 -11.71
CA VAL A 74 2.21 10.65 -10.38
C VAL A 74 0.93 9.87 -10.09
N LYS A 75 1.07 8.63 -9.60
CA LYS A 75 -0.06 7.79 -9.20
C LYS A 75 -0.82 8.39 -8.03
N GLN A 76 -2.14 8.22 -8.07
CA GLN A 76 -2.96 8.51 -6.89
C GLN A 76 -2.64 7.51 -5.78
N LEU A 77 -2.72 7.98 -4.53
CA LEU A 77 -2.55 7.08 -3.40
C LEU A 77 -3.87 6.34 -3.13
N THR A 78 -3.98 5.12 -3.63
CA THR A 78 -5.06 4.22 -3.25
C THR A 78 -4.79 3.61 -1.86
N PRO A 79 -5.81 3.16 -1.10
CA PRO A 79 -5.58 2.46 0.15
C PRO A 79 -4.65 1.25 -0.01
N PHE A 80 -4.80 0.51 -1.11
CA PHE A 80 -3.96 -0.62 -1.44
C PHE A 80 -2.50 -0.19 -1.68
N ALA A 81 -2.28 0.81 -2.53
CA ALA A 81 -0.94 1.32 -2.82
C ALA A 81 -0.27 1.92 -1.56
N LYS A 82 -1.06 2.53 -0.66
CA LYS A 82 -0.57 3.02 0.63
C LYS A 82 -0.05 1.88 1.50
N THR A 83 -0.78 0.78 1.60
CA THR A 83 -0.37 -0.40 2.36
C THR A 83 0.91 -1.01 1.77
N GLU A 84 0.96 -1.19 0.46
CA GLU A 84 2.16 -1.70 -0.23
C GLU A 84 3.39 -0.82 0.00
N LEU A 85 3.23 0.49 -0.18
CA LEU A 85 4.33 1.43 0.00
C LEU A 85 4.83 1.43 1.45
N HIS A 86 3.91 1.36 2.42
CA HIS A 86 4.27 1.29 3.83
C HIS A 86 5.03 0.00 4.15
N MET A 87 4.60 -1.16 3.61
CA MET A 87 5.34 -2.42 3.79
C MET A 87 6.76 -2.33 3.22
N LEU A 88 6.92 -1.76 2.02
CA LEU A 88 8.23 -1.57 1.39
C LEU A 88 9.16 -0.70 2.25
N LEU A 89 8.64 0.40 2.80
CA LEU A 89 9.41 1.30 3.65
C LEU A 89 9.80 0.67 4.99
N LEU A 90 8.92 -0.16 5.58
CA LEU A 90 9.27 -0.95 6.76
C LEU A 90 10.42 -1.91 6.46
N ASP A 91 10.41 -2.57 5.31
CA ASP A 91 11.52 -3.46 4.91
C ASP A 91 12.84 -2.70 4.77
N GLN A 92 12.81 -1.53 4.14
CA GLN A 92 14.00 -0.69 4.02
C GLN A 92 14.51 -0.21 5.39
N LYS A 93 13.60 0.20 6.30
CA LYS A 93 13.96 0.64 7.65
C LYS A 93 14.59 -0.49 8.45
N VAL A 94 14.00 -1.68 8.41
CA VAL A 94 14.54 -2.88 9.06
C VAL A 94 15.90 -3.25 8.49
N ALA A 95 16.07 -3.25 7.16
CA ALA A 95 17.35 -3.54 6.53
C ALA A 95 18.44 -2.54 6.96
N ARG A 96 18.09 -1.25 7.02
CA ARG A 96 19.00 -0.19 7.48
C ARG A 96 19.39 -0.38 8.95
N LEU A 97 18.42 -0.61 9.83
CA LEU A 97 18.68 -0.84 11.26
C LEU A 97 19.60 -2.05 11.48
N LYS A 98 19.38 -3.15 10.74
CA LYS A 98 20.26 -4.32 10.77
C LYS A 98 21.68 -3.98 10.32
N ALA A 99 21.84 -3.20 9.26
CA ALA A 99 23.16 -2.76 8.80
C ALA A 99 23.87 -1.82 9.80
N GLU A 100 23.10 -1.05 10.58
CA GLU A 100 23.59 -0.19 11.66
C GLU A 100 23.88 -0.97 12.97
N GLY A 101 23.67 -2.30 12.98
CA GLY A 101 23.94 -3.16 14.14
C GLY A 101 22.85 -3.15 15.22
N ALA A 102 21.63 -2.72 14.88
CA ALA A 102 20.50 -2.74 15.82
C ALA A 102 20.16 -4.16 16.28
N GLU A 103 19.74 -4.28 17.54
CA GLU A 103 19.33 -5.56 18.11
C GLU A 103 17.92 -5.93 17.64
N ASP A 104 17.57 -7.22 17.73
CA ASP A 104 16.25 -7.71 17.32
C ASP A 104 15.10 -6.98 18.04
N LYS A 105 15.30 -6.59 19.31
CA LYS A 105 14.31 -5.82 20.09
C LYS A 105 13.94 -4.48 19.44
N ASP A 106 14.86 -3.86 18.72
CA ASP A 106 14.66 -2.58 18.04
C ASP A 106 13.93 -2.76 16.69
N ILE A 107 13.84 -4.00 16.20
CA ILE A 107 13.32 -4.37 14.89
C ILE A 107 11.93 -5.05 14.99
N ILE A 108 11.63 -5.74 16.10
CA ILE A 108 10.41 -6.53 16.29
C ILE A 108 9.14 -5.73 16.00
N SER A 109 9.04 -4.49 16.50
CA SER A 109 7.86 -3.64 16.31
C SER A 109 7.56 -3.36 14.82
N TYR A 110 8.60 -3.16 14.01
CA TYR A 110 8.46 -2.95 12.56
C TYR A 110 8.02 -4.23 11.85
N GLN A 111 8.53 -5.40 12.28
CA GLN A 111 8.13 -6.69 11.73
C GLN A 111 6.68 -7.03 12.06
N GLU A 112 6.25 -6.77 13.30
CA GLU A 112 4.85 -6.94 13.71
C GLU A 112 3.93 -6.01 12.91
N LYS A 113 4.34 -4.74 12.75
CA LYS A 113 3.57 -3.80 11.93
C LYS A 113 3.44 -4.27 10.49
N LYS A 114 4.52 -4.82 9.91
CA LYS A 114 4.49 -5.41 8.57
C LYS A 114 3.52 -6.58 8.49
N ARG A 115 3.55 -7.52 9.45
CA ARG A 115 2.61 -8.65 9.49
C ARG A 115 1.16 -8.18 9.55
N GLN A 116 0.87 -7.12 10.32
CA GLN A 116 -0.45 -6.52 10.35
C GLN A 116 -0.87 -6.00 8.97
N LEU A 117 -0.01 -5.21 8.32
CA LEU A 117 -0.26 -4.67 6.98
C LEU A 117 -0.45 -5.77 5.93
N GLN A 118 0.30 -6.88 6.01
CA GLN A 118 0.13 -8.04 5.13
C GLN A 118 -1.24 -8.70 5.30
N ARG A 119 -1.75 -8.79 6.53
CA ARG A 119 -3.12 -9.30 6.80
C ARG A 119 -4.17 -8.36 6.23
N GLU A 120 -4.00 -7.06 6.42
CA GLU A 120 -4.89 -6.03 5.86
C GLU A 120 -4.92 -6.10 4.32
N GLN A 121 -3.76 -6.19 3.67
CA GLN A 121 -3.66 -6.34 2.22
C GLN A 121 -4.36 -7.62 1.74
N SER A 122 -4.13 -8.75 2.40
CA SER A 122 -4.75 -10.03 2.06
C SER A 122 -6.28 -9.94 2.15
N ASN A 123 -6.80 -9.25 3.16
CA ASN A 123 -8.23 -9.03 3.33
C ASN A 123 -8.80 -8.12 2.23
N GLN A 124 -8.09 -7.03 1.87
CA GLN A 124 -8.50 -6.16 0.75
C GLN A 124 -8.57 -6.92 -0.58
N ILE A 125 -7.62 -7.80 -0.86
CA ILE A 125 -7.62 -8.64 -2.07
C ILE A 125 -8.82 -9.58 -2.07
N ARG A 126 -9.10 -10.23 -0.93
CA ARG A 126 -10.27 -11.12 -0.80
C ARG A 126 -11.58 -10.35 -1.03
N LEU A 127 -11.73 -9.17 -0.42
CA LEU A 127 -12.89 -8.31 -0.62
C LEU A 127 -13.05 -7.89 -2.09
N GLY A 128 -11.97 -7.49 -2.75
CA GLY A 128 -12.01 -7.12 -4.16
C GLY A 128 -12.44 -8.28 -5.06
N ARG A 129 -12.01 -9.51 -4.77
CA ARG A 129 -12.46 -10.71 -5.48
C ARG A 129 -13.94 -10.99 -5.26
N VAL A 130 -14.42 -10.88 -4.02
CA VAL A 130 -15.84 -11.06 -3.70
C VAL A 130 -16.70 -10.02 -4.41
N ALA A 131 -16.31 -8.74 -4.35
CA ALA A 131 -17.01 -7.66 -5.04
C ALA A 131 -17.10 -7.91 -6.56
N ALA A 132 -15.97 -8.25 -7.21
CA ALA A 132 -15.94 -8.52 -8.64
C ALA A 132 -16.80 -9.72 -9.06
N VAL A 133 -16.98 -10.69 -8.17
CA VAL A 133 -17.84 -11.87 -8.42
C VAL A 133 -19.32 -11.50 -8.25
N LEU A 134 -19.66 -10.68 -7.25
CA LEU A 134 -21.03 -10.20 -7.04
C LEU A 134 -21.50 -9.23 -8.14
N GLU A 135 -20.60 -8.42 -8.69
CA GLU A 135 -20.90 -7.47 -9.79
C GLU A 135 -21.31 -8.17 -11.10
N GLN A 136 -21.10 -9.49 -11.23
CA GLN A 136 -21.52 -10.26 -12.41
C GLN A 136 -23.04 -10.42 -12.51
N GLY A 137 -23.78 -10.14 -11.44
CA GLY A 137 -25.25 -10.13 -11.44
C GLY A 137 -25.92 -11.51 -11.42
N ASP A 138 -25.17 -12.59 -11.15
CA ASP A 138 -25.76 -13.92 -10.93
C ASP A 138 -26.35 -14.02 -9.52
N GLU A 139 -27.67 -14.04 -9.41
CA GLU A 139 -28.38 -14.11 -8.12
C GLU A 139 -27.99 -15.34 -7.29
N ARG A 140 -27.59 -16.44 -7.95
CA ARG A 140 -27.15 -17.67 -7.25
C ARG A 140 -25.87 -17.41 -6.46
N VAL A 141 -24.98 -16.59 -6.99
CA VAL A 141 -23.73 -16.22 -6.34
C VAL A 141 -24.03 -15.43 -5.06
N GLY A 142 -24.97 -14.48 -5.12
CA GLY A 142 -25.42 -13.74 -3.94
C GLY A 142 -25.95 -14.66 -2.84
N ALA A 143 -26.88 -15.56 -3.20
CA ALA A 143 -27.46 -16.52 -2.27
C ALA A 143 -26.42 -17.45 -1.62
N ILE A 144 -25.39 -17.87 -2.38
CA ILE A 144 -24.28 -18.67 -1.83
C ILE A 144 -23.50 -17.87 -0.78
N PHE A 145 -23.17 -16.60 -1.06
CA PHE A 145 -22.47 -15.76 -0.10
C PHE A 145 -23.28 -15.52 1.16
N ASP A 146 -24.60 -15.29 1.04
CA ASP A 146 -25.47 -15.09 2.20
C ASP A 146 -25.46 -16.32 3.13
N VAL A 147 -25.58 -17.54 2.58
CA VAL A 147 -25.50 -18.79 3.36
C VAL A 147 -24.14 -18.94 4.07
N ILE A 148 -23.04 -18.61 3.38
CA ILE A 148 -21.70 -18.69 3.98
C ILE A 148 -21.55 -17.68 5.10
N LEU A 149 -22.00 -16.44 4.89
CA LEU A 149 -21.92 -15.36 5.88
C LEU A 149 -22.77 -15.67 7.11
N ASP A 150 -23.98 -16.21 6.93
CA ASP A 150 -24.84 -16.63 8.03
C ASP A 150 -24.20 -17.73 8.88
N LYS A 151 -23.60 -18.74 8.25
CA LYS A 151 -22.85 -19.80 8.95
C LYS A 151 -21.64 -19.25 9.71
N LEU A 152 -20.90 -18.32 9.13
CA LEU A 152 -19.78 -17.66 9.80
C LEU A 152 -20.24 -16.84 11.02
N ASN A 153 -21.32 -16.07 10.87
CA ASN A 153 -21.91 -15.28 11.96
C ASN A 153 -22.46 -16.16 13.09
N ALA A 154 -22.94 -17.36 12.76
CA ALA A 154 -23.37 -18.37 13.72
C ALA A 154 -22.21 -19.13 14.40
N GLY A 155 -20.95 -18.83 14.07
CA GLY A 155 -19.77 -19.49 14.64
C GLY A 155 -19.51 -20.91 14.10
N GLN A 156 -20.16 -21.30 13.00
CA GLN A 156 -20.07 -22.65 12.42
C GLN A 156 -18.82 -22.83 11.52
N LEU A 157 -17.65 -22.41 12.02
CA LEU A 157 -16.38 -22.44 11.28
C LEU A 157 -15.91 -23.86 10.93
N ASP A 158 -16.15 -24.82 11.82
CA ASP A 158 -15.72 -26.21 11.62
C ASP A 158 -16.53 -26.88 10.50
N GLU A 159 -17.84 -26.65 10.45
CA GLU A 159 -18.71 -27.18 9.39
C GLU A 159 -18.31 -26.63 8.01
N LEU A 160 -18.02 -25.33 7.93
CA LEU A 160 -17.54 -24.71 6.70
C LEU A 160 -16.15 -25.22 6.30
N SER A 161 -15.24 -25.44 7.26
CA SER A 161 -13.90 -25.97 6.99
C SER A 161 -13.95 -27.39 6.42
N ASN A 162 -14.83 -28.25 6.94
CA ASN A 162 -15.00 -29.62 6.46
C ASN A 162 -15.50 -29.64 5.00
N LYS A 163 -16.52 -28.84 4.66
CA LYS A 163 -17.01 -28.72 3.28
C LYS A 163 -15.95 -28.20 2.30
N LEU A 164 -15.04 -27.34 2.79
CA LEU A 164 -13.90 -26.84 2.03
C LEU A 164 -12.83 -27.90 1.75
N GLN A 165 -12.73 -28.94 2.58
CA GLN A 165 -11.83 -30.06 2.37
C GLN A 165 -12.45 -31.09 1.40
N GLU A 166 -13.73 -31.40 1.56
CA GLU A 166 -14.47 -32.32 0.68
C GLU A 166 -14.49 -31.83 -0.78
N GLY A 167 -14.58 -30.52 -1.02
CA GLY A 167 -14.56 -29.95 -2.38
C GLY A 167 -13.19 -29.90 -3.06
N LYS A 168 -12.12 -30.40 -2.43
CA LYS A 168 -10.76 -30.45 -3.01
C LYS A 168 -10.32 -31.85 -3.45
N GLU A 169 -11.13 -32.87 -3.17
CA GLU A 169 -10.99 -34.24 -3.69
C GLU A 169 -11.67 -34.36 -5.07
#